data_AF-A0A5J9U2P8-F1
#
_entry.id   AF-A0A5J9U2P8-F1
#
_cell.length_a   1.000
_cell.length_b   1.000
_cell.length_c   1.000
_cell.angle_alpha   90.00
_cell.angle_beta   90.00
_cell.angle_gamma   90.00
#
_symmetry.space_group_name_H-M   'P 1'
#
loop_
_entity.id
_entity.type
_entity.pdbx_description
1 polymer ?
#
loop_
_entity_poly.entity_id
_entity_poly.type
_entity_poly.pdbx_seq_one_letter_code
_entity_poly.pdbx_strand_id
1 'polypeptide(L)'
;MAALARSSTLIALAAVVLAVLGGAAEAKAKLSPNFYSRSCPNLATIVRQRMSAAIQQEKRMGASILRLFFHDCFVNFNADFVTAMIKMGNLRPAAGMPTEVRLNCRVPN
;
A
#
# COMPACT_ATOMS: atom_id res chain seq x y z
N MET A 1 -24.09 14.34 -48.87
CA MET A 1 -22.96 14.26 -47.92
C MET A 1 -23.15 15.11 -46.65
N ALA A 2 -23.91 16.22 -46.68
CA ALA A 2 -24.13 17.08 -45.50
C ALA A 2 -25.02 16.48 -44.37
N ALA A 3 -25.90 15.53 -44.66
CA ALA A 3 -26.79 14.91 -43.67
C ALA A 3 -26.06 13.93 -42.73
N LEU A 4 -25.05 13.20 -43.21
CA LEU A 4 -24.25 12.28 -42.37
C LEU A 4 -23.38 13.05 -41.35
N ALA A 5 -22.91 14.25 -41.71
CA ALA A 5 -22.12 15.11 -40.82
C ALA A 5 -22.96 15.72 -39.68
N ARG A 6 -24.25 16.00 -39.93
CA ARG A 6 -25.21 16.47 -38.92
C ARG A 6 -25.53 15.38 -37.88
N SER A 7 -25.68 14.14 -38.30
CA SER A 7 -25.89 13.02 -37.37
C SER A 7 -24.64 12.71 -36.53
N SER A 8 -23.45 12.78 -37.14
CA SER A 8 -22.17 12.56 -36.45
C SER A 8 -21.87 13.64 -35.40
N THR A 9 -22.19 14.91 -35.70
CA THR A 9 -22.01 16.03 -34.76
C THR A 9 -22.97 15.97 -33.57
N LEU A 10 -24.22 15.54 -33.78
CA LEU A 10 -25.19 15.34 -32.69
C LEU A 10 -24.78 14.20 -31.74
N ILE A 11 -24.26 13.09 -32.29
CA ILE A 11 -23.76 11.97 -31.49
C ILE A 11 -22.53 12.40 -30.68
N ALA A 12 -21.61 13.16 -31.28
CA ALA A 12 -20.43 13.69 -30.59
C ALA A 12 -20.83 14.66 -29.45
N LEU A 13 -21.79 15.56 -29.69
CA LEU A 13 -22.30 16.47 -28.67
C LEU A 13 -22.98 15.72 -27.52
N ALA A 14 -23.81 14.72 -27.83
CA ALA A 14 -24.46 13.90 -26.82
C ALA A 14 -23.45 13.12 -25.96
N ALA A 15 -22.38 12.58 -26.57
CA ALA A 15 -21.31 11.89 -25.86
C ALA A 15 -20.51 12.84 -24.94
N VAL A 16 -20.21 14.06 -25.40
CA VAL A 16 -19.55 15.08 -24.59
C VAL A 16 -20.43 15.51 -23.40
N VAL A 17 -21.73 15.71 -23.63
CA VAL A 17 -22.69 16.06 -22.57
C VAL A 17 -22.82 14.93 -21.54
N LEU A 18 -22.86 13.67 -21.99
CA LEU A 18 -22.91 12.51 -21.10
C LEU A 18 -21.62 12.35 -20.27
N ALA A 19 -20.46 12.67 -20.85
CA ALA A 19 -19.19 12.67 -20.14
C ALA A 19 -19.04 13.82 -19.14
N VAL A 20 -19.63 14.99 -19.42
CA VAL A 20 -19.61 16.17 -18.53
C VAL A 20 -20.63 16.04 -17.40
N LEU A 21 -21.80 15.44 -17.66
CA LEU A 21 -22.85 15.21 -16.65
C LEU A 21 -22.61 13.92 -15.85
N GLY A 22 -21.91 12.94 -16.45
CA GLY A 22 -21.43 11.74 -15.78
C GLY A 22 -20.24 12.06 -14.89
N GLY A 23 -20.48 12.74 -13.77
CA GLY A 23 -19.46 13.00 -12.76
C GLY A 23 -18.78 11.68 -12.36
N ALA A 24 -17.46 11.61 -12.51
CA ALA A 24 -16.68 10.50 -11.97
C ALA A 24 -16.88 10.48 -10.45
N ALA A 25 -17.54 9.44 -9.93
CA ALA A 25 -17.59 9.19 -8.51
C ALA A 25 -16.18 8.83 -8.05
N GLU A 26 -15.40 9.83 -7.66
CA GLU A 26 -14.17 9.61 -6.90
C GLU A 26 -14.57 8.96 -5.56
N ALA A 27 -14.41 7.65 -5.47
CA ALA A 27 -14.46 6.95 -4.20
C ALA A 27 -13.27 7.41 -3.35
N LYS A 28 -13.42 8.53 -2.63
CA LYS A 28 -12.44 9.00 -1.66
C LYS A 28 -12.46 8.08 -0.44
N ALA A 29 -11.72 6.97 -0.53
CA ALA A 29 -11.39 6.15 0.61
C ALA A 29 -10.47 6.95 1.55
N LYS A 30 -11.06 7.73 2.45
CA LYS A 30 -10.32 8.51 3.44
C LYS A 30 -9.83 7.57 4.53
N LEU A 31 -8.54 7.24 4.50
CA LEU A 31 -7.89 6.48 5.58
C LEU A 31 -8.03 7.28 6.88
N SER A 32 -8.61 6.66 7.90
CA SER A 32 -8.78 7.26 9.23
C SER A 32 -7.85 6.57 10.22
N PRO A 33 -7.04 7.33 10.98
CA PRO A 33 -6.20 6.76 12.05
C PRO A 33 -7.04 6.17 13.18
N ASN A 34 -8.32 6.54 13.27
CA ASN A 34 -9.25 6.07 14.29
C ASN A 34 -10.11 4.88 13.83
N PHE A 35 -9.84 4.32 12.64
CA PHE A 35 -10.62 3.22 12.08
C PHE A 35 -10.72 2.02 13.05
N TYR A 36 -9.65 1.73 13.80
CA TYR A 36 -9.60 0.63 14.76
C TYR A 36 -9.84 1.04 16.22
N SER A 37 -10.16 2.31 16.52
CA SER A 37 -10.24 2.79 17.91
C SER A 37 -11.26 2.03 18.77
N ARG A 38 -12.34 1.50 18.16
CA ARG A 38 -13.36 0.70 18.87
C ARG A 38 -12.99 -0.78 19.00
N SER A 39 -12.38 -1.35 17.96
CA SER A 39 -12.06 -2.79 17.93
C SER A 39 -10.71 -3.11 18.59
N CYS A 40 -9.76 -2.18 18.54
CA CYS A 40 -8.43 -2.33 19.14
C CYS A 40 -7.87 -0.94 19.55
N PRO A 41 -8.18 -0.47 20.78
CA PRO A 41 -7.80 0.88 21.23
C PRO A 41 -6.28 1.07 21.37
N ASN A 42 -5.53 -0.01 21.59
CA ASN A 42 -4.08 0.04 21.78
C ASN A 42 -3.27 -0.17 20.48
N LEU A 43 -3.93 -0.30 19.33
CA LEU A 43 -3.26 -0.62 18.07
C LEU A 43 -2.13 0.35 17.74
N ALA A 44 -2.40 1.66 17.83
CA ALA A 44 -1.41 2.69 17.51
C ALA A 44 -0.17 2.59 18.42
N THR A 45 -0.36 2.30 19.71
CA THR A 45 0.73 2.12 20.68
C THR A 45 1.55 0.87 20.38
N ILE A 46 0.89 -0.25 20.11
CA ILE A 46 1.54 -1.53 19.79
C ILE A 46 2.38 -1.39 18.51
N VAL A 47 1.80 -0.82 17.46
CA VAL A 47 2.49 -0.61 16.18
C VAL A 47 3.70 0.29 16.37
N ARG A 48 3.56 1.40 17.12
CA ARG A 48 4.68 2.30 17.42
C ARG A 48 5.81 1.60 18.18
N GLN A 49 5.50 0.82 19.21
CA GLN A 49 6.50 0.07 19.98
C GLN A 49 7.24 -0.95 19.11
N ARG A 50 6.52 -1.69 18.26
CA ARG A 50 7.14 -2.67 17.36
C ARG A 50 7.98 -2.01 16.28
N MET A 51 7.51 -0.92 15.68
CA MET A 51 8.31 -0.15 14.72
C MET A 51 9.54 0.46 15.39
N SER A 52 9.44 1.00 16.61
CA SER A 52 10.63 1.55 17.28
C SER A 52 11.66 0.48 17.61
N ALA A 53 11.21 -0.69 18.08
CA ALA A 53 12.11 -1.82 18.34
C ALA A 53 12.80 -2.31 17.06
N ALA A 54 12.07 -2.45 15.96
CA ALA A 54 12.61 -2.87 14.67
C ALA A 54 13.60 -1.85 14.09
N ILE A 55 13.30 -0.56 14.19
CA ILE A 55 14.22 0.52 13.76
C ILE A 55 15.46 0.56 14.66
N GLN A 56 15.34 0.31 15.95
CA GLN A 56 16.52 0.27 16.83
C GLN A 56 17.44 -0.92 16.51
N GLN A 57 16.87 -2.06 16.12
CA GLN A 57 17.62 -3.23 15.70
C GLN A 57 18.41 -2.97 14.41
N GLU A 58 17.81 -2.25 13.45
CA GLU A 58 18.45 -1.88 12.20
C GLU A 58 18.27 -0.38 11.93
N LYS A 59 19.05 0.46 12.62
CA LYS A 59 18.95 1.94 12.52
C LYS A 59 19.09 2.44 11.08
N ARG A 60 19.85 1.72 10.25
CA ARG A 60 20.00 2.02 8.83
C ARG A 60 18.71 1.84 8.04
N MET A 61 17.79 0.95 8.42
CA MET A 61 16.50 0.79 7.71
C MET A 61 15.60 2.02 7.85
N GLY A 62 15.50 2.61 9.05
CA GLY A 62 14.67 3.80 9.25
C GLY A 62 15.21 5.01 8.49
N ALA A 63 16.53 5.23 8.57
CA ALA A 63 17.19 6.32 7.86
C ALA A 63 17.20 6.12 6.34
N SER A 64 17.37 4.88 5.85
CA SER A 64 17.34 4.58 4.41
C SER A 64 15.95 4.78 3.83
N ILE A 65 14.87 4.33 4.50
CA ILE A 65 13.49 4.53 4.03
C ILE A 65 13.15 6.03 3.96
N LEU A 66 13.52 6.81 4.98
CA LEU A 66 13.27 8.26 4.98
C LEU A 66 14.05 8.97 3.88
N ARG A 67 15.32 8.61 3.67
CA ARG A 67 16.12 9.16 2.57
C ARG A 67 15.53 8.77 1.21
N LEU A 68 15.14 7.51 1.03
CA LEU A 68 14.53 7.02 -0.22
C LEU A 68 13.23 7.74 -0.56
N PHE A 69 12.35 7.93 0.44
CA PHE A 69 11.02 8.49 0.21
C PHE A 69 11.06 9.95 -0.28
N PHE A 70 12.12 10.68 0.08
CA PHE A 70 12.23 12.11 -0.18
C PHE A 70 13.39 12.50 -1.12
N HIS A 71 14.43 11.66 -1.26
CA HIS A 71 15.66 12.04 -1.97
C HIS A 71 16.07 11.14 -3.14
N ASP A 72 15.66 9.87 -3.19
CA ASP A 72 16.16 8.95 -4.21
C ASP A 72 15.11 8.69 -5.31
N CYS A 73 15.53 8.77 -6.56
CA CYS A 73 14.70 8.44 -7.72
C CYS A 73 14.22 6.99 -7.63
N PHE A 74 12.91 6.77 -7.82
CA PHE A 74 12.17 5.52 -7.62
C PHE A 74 12.83 4.25 -8.17
N VAL A 75 13.68 4.36 -9.19
CA VAL A 75 14.37 3.22 -9.83
C VAL A 75 15.37 2.52 -8.88
N ASN A 76 16.16 3.28 -8.11
CA ASN A 76 17.14 2.68 -7.17
C ASN A 76 16.45 2.10 -5.92
N PHE A 77 15.31 2.68 -5.51
CA PHE A 77 14.49 2.14 -4.43
C PHE A 77 14.05 0.70 -4.68
N ASN A 78 13.54 0.41 -5.88
CA ASN A 78 13.01 -0.92 -6.18
C ASN A 78 14.08 -2.00 -6.03
N ALA A 79 15.32 -1.72 -6.46
CA ALA A 79 16.43 -2.66 -6.34
C ALA A 79 16.85 -2.89 -4.88
N ASP A 80 16.99 -1.82 -4.10
CA ASP A 80 17.39 -1.90 -2.69
C ASP A 80 16.30 -2.56 -1.83
N PHE A 81 15.03 -2.26 -2.13
CA PHE A 81 13.88 -2.83 -1.45
C PHE A 81 13.75 -4.34 -1.69
N VAL A 82 13.90 -4.78 -2.95
CA VAL A 82 13.87 -6.22 -3.29
C VAL A 82 15.00 -6.96 -2.57
N THR A 83 16.20 -6.41 -2.54
CA THR A 83 17.34 -6.99 -1.84
C THR A 83 17.08 -7.12 -0.33
N ALA A 84 16.48 -6.10 0.28
CA ALA A 84 16.10 -6.12 1.70
C ALA A 84 15.01 -7.16 2.01
N MET A 85 13.98 -7.30 1.15
CA MET A 85 12.92 -8.29 1.32
C MET A 85 13.43 -9.72 1.16
N ILE A 86 14.33 -9.98 0.20
CA ILE A 86 14.98 -11.29 0.04
C ILE A 86 15.78 -11.65 1.29
N LYS A 87 16.55 -10.69 1.82
CA LYS A 87 17.35 -10.90 3.03
C LYS A 87 16.48 -11.14 4.27
N MET A 88 15.33 -10.46 4.37
CA MET A 88 14.35 -10.67 5.43
C MET A 88 13.65 -12.03 5.32
N GLY A 89 13.27 -12.45 4.11
CA GLY A 89 12.64 -13.75 3.85
C GLY A 89 13.57 -14.94 4.10
N ASN A 90 14.89 -14.72 4.05
CA ASN A 90 15.89 -15.76 4.33
C ASN A 90 16.32 -15.82 5.80
N LEU A 91 15.63 -15.12 6.70
CA LEU A 91 15.85 -15.23 8.15
C LEU A 91 15.28 -16.56 8.64
N ARG A 92 16.17 -17.49 9.00
CA ARG A 92 15.78 -18.76 9.63
C ARG A 92 15.41 -18.50 11.11
N PRO A 93 14.44 -19.26 11.67
CA PRO A 93 14.19 -19.26 13.10
C PRO A 93 15.46 -19.59 13.88
N ALA A 94 15.61 -19.04 15.09
CA ALA A 94 16.73 -19.37 15.97
C ALA A 94 16.79 -20.88 16.22
N ALA A 95 18.00 -21.44 16.23
CA ALA A 95 18.20 -22.88 16.43
C ALA A 95 17.57 -23.32 17.76
N GLY A 96 16.69 -24.33 17.69
CA GLY A 96 15.97 -24.87 18.85
C GLY A 96 14.57 -24.29 19.09
N MET A 97 14.09 -23.34 18.27
CA MET A 97 12.69 -22.93 18.34
C MET A 97 11.78 -24.00 17.71
N PRO A 98 10.69 -24.41 18.39
CA PRO A 98 9.72 -25.31 17.78
C PRO A 98 9.06 -24.64 16.58
N THR A 99 9.18 -25.27 15.41
CA THR A 99 8.55 -24.83 14.17
C THR A 99 7.47 -25.82 13.76
N GLU A 100 6.28 -25.32 13.45
CA GLU A 100 5.16 -26.12 12.94
C GLU A 100 4.68 -25.56 11.59
N VAL A 101 4.14 -26.44 10.75
CA VAL A 101 3.40 -26.02 9.55
C VAL A 101 1.94 -25.88 9.92
N ARG A 102 1.43 -24.65 9.89
CA ARG A 102 0.03 -24.37 10.22
C ARG A 102 -0.87 -24.67 9.03
N LEU A 103 -1.90 -25.47 9.27
CA LEU A 103 -3.00 -25.67 8.31
C LEU A 103 -3.93 -24.43 8.29
N ASN A 104 -4.02 -23.73 9.41
CA ASN A 104 -4.78 -22.50 9.57
C ASN A 104 -3.91 -21.42 10.19
N CYS A 105 -3.64 -20.33 9.47
CA CYS A 105 -2.79 -19.25 9.97
C CYS A 105 -3.42 -18.47 11.14
N ARG A 106 -4.74 -18.59 11.36
CA ARG A 106 -5.46 -17.88 12.43
C ARG A 106 -5.32 -18.57 13.79
N VAL A 107 -5.03 -19.87 13.83
CA VAL A 107 -5.06 -20.68 15.07
C VAL A 107 -3.78 -21.54 15.14
N PRO A 108 -3.07 -21.57 16.28
CA PRO A 108 -2.02 -22.58 16.52
C PRO A 108 -2.58 -24.00 16.39
N ASN A 109 -1.75 -24.95 15.93
CA ASN A 109 -2.17 -26.36 15.92
C ASN A 109 -2.25 -26.90 17.36
#